data_AF-A0A060HZ64-F1
#
_entry.id   AF-A0A060HZ64-F1
#
_cell.length_a   1.000
_cell.length_b   1.000
_cell.length_c   1.000
_cell.angle_alpha   90.00
_cell.angle_beta   90.00
_cell.angle_gamma   90.00
#
_symmetry.space_group_name_H-M   'P 1'
#
loop_
_entity.id
_entity.type
_entity.pdbx_description
1 polymer ?
#
loop_
_entity_poly.entity_id
_entity_poly.type
_entity_poly.pdbx_seq_one_letter_code
_entity_poly.pdbx_strand_id
1 'polypeptide(L)'
;MSSMQLRTLTFAVSMTLAGAAMAQQADGRTRFILAASWQPAFCQTNQKKAECASQTGERHDATNFSLHGLWPMRQNYCGVSDDQKAADKDGKWTSLPQVTLSAETQAALVKAMPGTQSGLERHEWTKHGTCTKMSAEDYFGVGVHLLGGLNASAVRELFAANIGKPVKAEAIKAAFDKSFGPGAGDRVKMSCRRAGNVKMISGLTIGLSEAAGSASAKSAGLGDLIQGAGKTSFGCDEGVVDAAGF
;
A
#
# COMPACT_ATOMS: atom_id res chain seq x y z
N MET A 1 -49.73 -66.16 -39.51
CA MET A 1 -48.31 -66.52 -39.69
C MET A 1 -47.50 -65.22 -39.70
N SER A 2 -46.54 -65.12 -38.78
CA SER A 2 -45.48 -64.08 -38.64
C SER A 2 -45.93 -62.65 -38.33
N SER A 3 -45.24 -61.84 -37.54
CA SER A 3 -44.25 -62.00 -36.47
C SER A 3 -44.00 -60.57 -35.96
N MET A 4 -43.73 -60.47 -34.66
CA MET A 4 -43.21 -59.33 -33.89
C MET A 4 -42.29 -58.36 -34.65
N GLN A 5 -42.36 -57.06 -34.30
CA GLN A 5 -41.34 -56.41 -33.46
C GLN A 5 -41.73 -54.98 -33.08
N LEU A 6 -41.94 -54.78 -31.78
CA LEU A 6 -42.12 -53.50 -31.12
C LEU A 6 -40.73 -52.86 -30.94
N ARG A 7 -40.46 -51.73 -31.59
CA ARG A 7 -39.21 -50.97 -31.42
C ARG A 7 -39.34 -50.02 -30.24
N THR A 8 -38.78 -50.40 -29.11
CA THR A 8 -38.59 -49.53 -27.95
C THR A 8 -37.47 -48.53 -28.25
N LEU A 9 -37.78 -47.23 -28.35
CA LEU A 9 -36.77 -46.17 -28.35
C LEU A 9 -36.43 -45.82 -26.89
N THR A 10 -35.25 -46.25 -26.44
CA THR A 10 -34.68 -45.84 -25.15
C THR A 10 -34.01 -44.48 -25.34
N PHE A 11 -34.60 -43.41 -24.81
CA PHE A 11 -33.98 -42.08 -24.77
C PHE A 11 -32.97 -42.03 -23.63
N ALA A 12 -31.67 -42.09 -23.94
CA ALA A 12 -30.61 -41.90 -22.96
C ALA A 12 -30.43 -40.41 -22.68
N VAL A 13 -30.83 -39.96 -21.48
CA VAL A 13 -30.57 -38.61 -21.00
C VAL A 13 -29.13 -38.55 -20.47
N SER A 14 -28.22 -37.98 -21.26
CA SER A 14 -26.87 -37.67 -20.80
C SER A 14 -26.88 -36.43 -19.90
N MET A 15 -26.77 -36.62 -18.59
CA MET A 15 -26.51 -35.56 -17.62
C MET A 15 -25.05 -35.10 -17.75
N THR A 16 -24.83 -33.97 -18.43
CA THR A 16 -23.54 -33.28 -18.41
C THR A 16 -23.37 -32.56 -17.07
N LEU A 17 -22.61 -33.16 -16.16
CA LEU A 17 -22.10 -32.48 -14.97
C LEU A 17 -21.06 -31.44 -15.41
N ALA A 18 -21.48 -30.18 -15.53
CA ALA A 18 -20.57 -29.05 -15.66
C ALA A 18 -19.85 -28.86 -14.32
N GLY A 19 -18.68 -29.48 -14.18
CA GLY A 19 -17.78 -29.20 -13.07
C GLY A 19 -17.30 -27.76 -13.18
N ALA A 20 -17.81 -26.88 -12.31
CA ALA A 20 -17.20 -25.59 -12.08
C ALA A 20 -15.79 -25.83 -11.53
N ALA A 21 -14.79 -25.69 -12.39
CA ALA A 21 -13.41 -25.59 -11.95
C ALA A 21 -13.30 -24.32 -11.10
N MET A 22 -13.42 -24.47 -9.78
CA MET A 22 -12.95 -23.48 -8.84
C MET A 22 -11.46 -23.33 -9.11
N ALA A 23 -11.08 -22.28 -9.84
CA ALA A 23 -9.69 -21.90 -9.97
C ALA A 23 -9.18 -21.64 -8.56
N GLN A 24 -8.47 -22.61 -7.99
CA GLN A 24 -7.72 -22.46 -6.76
C GLN A 24 -6.76 -21.29 -7.02
N GLN A 25 -7.09 -20.09 -6.54
CA GLN A 25 -6.16 -18.96 -6.58
C GLN A 25 -4.89 -19.45 -5.90
N ALA A 26 -3.81 -19.60 -6.67
CA ALA A 26 -2.50 -19.73 -6.07
C ALA A 26 -2.32 -18.48 -5.21
N ASP A 27 -2.22 -18.65 -3.89
CA ASP A 27 -1.98 -17.52 -3.00
C ASP A 27 -0.70 -16.82 -3.50
N GLY A 28 -0.84 -15.55 -3.85
CA GLY A 28 0.27 -14.74 -4.35
C GLY A 28 1.41 -14.68 -3.32
N ARG A 29 2.54 -14.09 -3.72
CA ARG A 29 3.67 -13.89 -2.80
C ARG A 29 4.02 -12.42 -2.73
N THR A 30 3.92 -11.86 -1.53
CA THR A 30 4.33 -10.49 -1.27
C THR A 30 5.83 -10.35 -1.49
N ARG A 31 6.20 -9.49 -2.44
CA ARG A 31 7.60 -9.15 -2.77
C ARG A 31 7.93 -7.71 -2.45
N PHE A 32 6.92 -6.84 -2.48
CA PHE A 32 7.04 -5.44 -2.11
C PHE A 32 5.95 -5.06 -1.12
N ILE A 33 6.19 -3.99 -0.35
CA ILE A 33 5.19 -3.36 0.51
C ILE A 33 5.10 -1.89 0.11
N LEU A 34 3.91 -1.40 -0.21
CA LEU A 34 3.63 0.03 -0.20
C LEU A 34 3.28 0.43 1.23
N ALA A 35 4.06 1.30 1.83
CA ALA A 35 3.81 1.88 3.14
C ALA A 35 3.19 3.28 2.97
N ALA A 36 1.97 3.43 3.45
CA ALA A 36 1.18 4.66 3.37
C ALA A 36 0.84 5.14 4.78
N SER A 37 1.20 6.38 5.10
CA SER A 37 0.96 6.99 6.40
C SER A 37 -0.34 7.79 6.40
N TRP A 38 -1.06 7.77 7.54
CA TRP A 38 -2.04 8.79 7.82
C TRP A 38 -1.33 9.91 8.59
N GLN A 39 -0.95 10.96 7.88
CA GLN A 39 -0.02 11.96 8.41
C GLN A 39 -0.49 12.63 9.71
N PRO A 40 -1.77 13.00 9.89
CA PRO A 40 -2.23 13.61 11.14
C PRO A 40 -1.90 12.76 12.37
N ALA A 41 -2.21 11.47 12.31
CA ALA A 41 -1.90 10.53 13.40
C ALA A 41 -0.39 10.32 13.60
N PHE A 42 0.43 10.43 12.55
CA PHE A 42 1.88 10.46 12.70
C PHE A 42 2.32 11.73 13.46
N CYS A 43 1.76 12.88 13.12
CA CYS A 43 2.17 14.16 13.68
C CYS A 43 1.80 14.33 15.16
N GLN A 44 0.73 13.69 15.64
CA GLN A 44 0.40 13.66 17.06
C GLN A 44 1.56 13.24 17.97
N THR A 45 2.37 12.26 17.55
CA THR A 45 3.53 11.80 18.33
C THR A 45 4.87 12.35 17.82
N ASN A 46 4.86 13.19 16.78
CA ASN A 46 6.06 13.67 16.09
C ASN A 46 6.01 15.19 15.84
N GLN A 47 5.35 15.94 16.72
CA GLN A 47 5.05 17.38 16.58
C GLN A 47 6.26 18.27 16.24
N LYS A 48 7.47 17.87 16.67
CA LYS A 48 8.72 18.61 16.42
C LYS A 48 9.30 18.42 15.02
N LYS A 49 8.81 17.45 14.24
CA LYS A 49 9.25 17.24 12.85
C LYS A 49 8.76 18.40 11.98
N ALA A 50 9.58 18.83 11.01
CA ALA A 50 9.29 20.00 10.17
C ALA A 50 7.95 19.86 9.43
N GLU A 51 7.68 18.66 8.91
CA GLU A 51 6.44 18.32 8.22
C GLU A 51 5.20 18.31 9.12
N CYS A 52 5.38 18.21 10.43
CA CYS A 52 4.30 18.23 11.41
C CYS A 52 4.08 19.63 11.98
N ALA A 53 5.16 20.36 12.28
CA ALA A 53 5.08 21.75 12.73
C ALA A 53 4.39 22.66 11.69
N SER A 54 4.49 22.32 10.40
CA SER A 54 3.84 23.03 9.29
C SER A 54 2.52 22.40 8.85
N GLN A 55 1.96 21.43 9.58
CA GLN A 55 0.72 20.76 9.17
C GLN A 55 -0.50 21.63 9.45
N THR A 56 -1.36 21.78 8.43
CA THR A 56 -2.64 22.48 8.52
C THR A 56 -3.75 21.63 7.88
N GLY A 57 -5.01 21.96 8.15
CA GLY A 57 -6.17 21.24 7.59
C GLY A 57 -6.31 21.34 6.07
N GLU A 58 -5.69 22.35 5.46
CA GLU A 58 -5.74 22.62 4.02
C GLU A 58 -4.65 21.86 3.23
N ARG A 59 -3.65 21.30 3.92
CA ARG A 59 -2.59 20.55 3.25
C ARG A 59 -3.11 19.22 2.70
N HIS A 60 -2.49 18.76 1.61
CA HIS A 60 -2.91 17.54 0.91
C HIS A 60 -2.94 16.31 1.82
N ASP A 61 -1.95 16.18 2.69
CA ASP A 61 -1.76 15.10 3.67
C ASP A 61 -2.68 15.21 4.91
N ALA A 62 -3.55 16.22 4.99
CA ALA A 62 -4.58 16.30 6.03
C ALA A 62 -5.78 15.38 5.74
N THR A 63 -6.02 15.08 4.46
CA THR A 63 -7.20 14.31 3.99
C THR A 63 -6.84 13.16 3.05
N ASN A 64 -5.55 12.96 2.77
CA ASN A 64 -5.03 11.90 1.91
C ASN A 64 -3.92 11.14 2.64
N PHE A 65 -3.69 9.90 2.25
CA PHE A 65 -2.51 9.16 2.70
C PHE A 65 -1.24 9.79 2.13
N SER A 66 -0.18 9.80 2.93
CA SER A 66 1.17 10.18 2.53
C SER A 66 2.02 8.93 2.21
N LEU A 67 2.94 9.05 1.25
CA LEU A 67 3.91 8.02 0.94
C LEU A 67 4.92 7.96 2.09
N HIS A 68 5.01 6.81 2.75
CA HIS A 68 6.14 6.51 3.60
C HIS A 68 7.24 5.86 2.77
N GLY A 69 6.93 4.83 1.99
CA GLY A 69 7.93 4.14 1.17
C GLY A 69 7.42 2.95 0.37
N LEU A 70 8.30 2.39 -0.46
CA LEU A 70 8.08 1.20 -1.27
C LEU A 70 9.18 0.17 -0.96
N TRP A 71 8.87 -0.87 -0.21
CA TRP A 71 9.91 -1.70 0.40
C TRP A 71 10.04 -3.07 -0.26
N PRO A 72 11.21 -3.43 -0.81
CA PRO A 72 11.50 -4.81 -1.17
C PRO A 72 11.49 -5.70 0.07
N MET A 73 10.81 -6.83 0.00
CA MET A 73 10.72 -7.77 1.12
C MET A 73 12.08 -8.37 1.47
N ARG A 74 12.47 -8.23 2.74
CA ARG A 74 13.67 -8.85 3.34
C ARG A 74 15.01 -8.37 2.77
N GLN A 75 15.05 -7.22 2.10
CA GLN A 75 16.28 -6.63 1.58
C GLN A 75 16.39 -5.19 2.08
N ASN A 76 17.55 -4.83 2.62
CA ASN A 76 17.84 -3.45 3.03
C ASN A 76 19.33 -3.14 2.77
N TYR A 77 19.65 -1.87 2.52
CA TYR A 77 21.02 -1.33 2.41
C TYR A 77 21.90 -2.04 1.37
N CYS A 78 21.40 -2.22 0.15
CA CYS A 78 22.12 -2.94 -0.91
C CYS A 78 23.17 -2.03 -1.56
N GLY A 79 24.45 -2.39 -1.44
CA GLY A 79 25.55 -1.57 -1.98
C GLY A 79 25.78 -0.24 -1.24
N VAL A 80 25.29 -0.12 0.00
CA VAL A 80 25.42 1.09 0.84
C VAL A 80 26.63 0.96 1.76
N SER A 81 27.38 2.06 1.96
CA SER A 81 28.54 2.07 2.87
C SER A 81 28.14 2.00 4.35
N ASP A 82 29.04 1.56 5.21
CA ASP A 82 28.73 1.44 6.64
C ASP A 82 28.50 2.79 7.32
N ASP A 83 29.19 3.85 6.89
CA ASP A 83 28.97 5.22 7.36
C ASP A 83 27.56 5.71 7.01
N GLN A 84 27.08 5.44 5.78
CA GLN A 84 25.72 5.77 5.36
C GLN A 84 24.69 4.97 6.16
N LYS A 85 24.91 3.67 6.39
CA LYS A 85 24.03 2.85 7.24
C LYS A 85 23.99 3.38 8.67
N ALA A 86 25.12 3.84 9.21
CA ALA A 86 25.18 4.41 10.56
C ALA A 86 24.41 5.73 10.63
N ALA A 87 24.66 6.66 9.69
CA ALA A 87 23.91 7.92 9.60
C ALA A 87 22.39 7.70 9.46
N ASP A 88 22.00 6.70 8.65
CA ASP A 88 20.60 6.34 8.45
C ASP A 88 19.92 5.85 9.75
N LYS A 89 20.59 4.93 10.46
CA LYS A 89 20.11 4.38 11.75
C LYS A 89 20.06 5.41 12.86
N ASP A 90 20.97 6.39 12.84
CA ASP A 90 21.00 7.52 13.77
C ASP A 90 19.91 8.57 13.48
N GLY A 91 19.15 8.43 12.39
CA GLY A 91 18.14 9.40 11.97
C GLY A 91 18.74 10.68 11.36
N LYS A 92 20.03 10.68 11.00
CA LYS A 92 20.72 11.81 10.36
C LYS A 92 20.46 11.83 8.85
N TRP A 93 19.19 11.75 8.46
CA TRP A 93 18.83 11.52 7.07
C TRP A 93 19.27 12.65 6.13
N THR A 94 19.34 13.89 6.61
CA THR A 94 19.83 15.03 5.82
C THR A 94 21.33 14.99 5.52
N SER A 95 22.12 14.16 6.23
CA SER A 95 23.53 13.93 5.91
C SER A 95 23.74 12.78 4.91
N LEU A 96 22.70 12.00 4.59
CA LEU A 96 22.76 11.00 3.53
C LEU A 96 22.85 11.70 2.15
N PRO A 97 23.36 11.01 1.11
CA PRO A 97 23.38 11.56 -0.24
C PRO A 97 22.01 12.07 -0.68
N GLN A 98 21.99 13.22 -1.34
CA GLN A 98 20.76 13.75 -1.91
C GLN A 98 20.25 12.85 -3.04
N VAL A 99 18.95 12.57 -3.03
CA VAL A 99 18.29 11.91 -4.15
C VAL A 99 18.15 12.94 -5.29
N THR A 100 18.70 12.62 -6.45
CA THR A 100 18.57 13.48 -7.65
C THR A 100 17.37 13.01 -8.47
N LEU A 101 16.37 13.88 -8.60
CA LEU A 101 15.13 13.63 -9.33
C LEU A 101 14.89 14.73 -10.36
N SER A 102 14.09 14.43 -11.38
CA SER A 102 13.53 15.47 -12.25
C SER A 102 12.68 16.46 -11.44
N ALA A 103 12.54 17.70 -11.93
CA ALA A 103 11.74 18.72 -11.24
C ALA A 103 10.28 18.26 -11.05
N GLU A 104 9.73 17.54 -12.03
CA GLU A 104 8.38 16.99 -11.98
C GLU A 104 8.24 15.93 -10.88
N THR A 105 9.11 14.91 -10.88
CA THR A 105 9.08 13.84 -9.87
C THR A 105 9.37 14.38 -8.48
N GLN A 106 10.29 15.34 -8.35
CA GLN A 106 10.55 16.02 -7.07
C GLN A 106 9.30 16.74 -6.54
N ALA A 107 8.60 17.51 -7.38
CA ALA A 107 7.40 18.23 -6.98
C ALA A 107 6.27 17.26 -6.57
N ALA A 108 6.08 16.18 -7.33
CA ALA A 108 5.10 15.14 -7.02
C ALA A 108 5.45 14.42 -5.71
N LEU A 109 6.73 14.10 -5.50
CA LEU A 109 7.22 13.45 -4.29
C LEU A 109 7.04 14.33 -3.05
N VAL A 110 7.38 15.62 -3.10
CA VAL A 110 7.20 16.54 -1.95
C VAL A 110 5.73 16.65 -1.54
N LYS A 111 4.80 16.63 -2.51
CA LYS A 111 3.36 16.62 -2.23
C LYS A 111 2.91 15.30 -1.59
N ALA A 112 3.42 14.17 -2.08
CA ALA A 112 3.04 12.84 -1.63
C ALA A 112 3.71 12.42 -0.32
N MET A 113 4.94 12.86 -0.06
CA MET A 113 5.80 12.48 1.06
C MET A 113 6.20 13.74 1.86
N PRO A 114 5.37 14.20 2.81
CA PRO A 114 5.69 15.36 3.64
C PRO A 114 7.06 15.26 4.34
N GLY A 115 7.46 14.03 4.70
CA GLY A 115 8.73 13.73 5.34
C GLY A 115 9.98 14.11 4.53
N THR A 116 9.87 14.51 3.26
CA THR A 116 11.00 15.08 2.50
C THR A 116 11.58 16.33 3.19
N GLN A 117 10.75 17.06 3.96
CA GLN A 117 11.21 18.19 4.78
C GLN A 117 12.25 17.77 5.85
N SER A 118 12.22 16.51 6.25
CA SER A 118 13.13 15.90 7.22
C SER A 118 14.10 14.89 6.59
N GLY A 119 14.18 14.81 5.25
CA GLY A 119 15.06 13.90 4.52
C GLY A 119 14.58 12.44 4.42
N LEU A 120 13.27 12.18 4.60
CA LEU A 120 12.70 10.83 4.52
C LEU A 120 13.00 10.14 3.18
N GLU A 121 13.02 10.86 2.07
CA GLU A 121 13.35 10.31 0.75
C GLU A 121 14.78 9.74 0.73
N ARG A 122 15.71 10.34 1.46
CA ARG A 122 17.09 9.85 1.54
C ARG A 122 17.17 8.55 2.34
N HIS A 123 16.40 8.46 3.43
CA HIS A 123 16.24 7.23 4.21
C HIS A 123 15.67 6.11 3.34
N GLU A 124 14.53 6.38 2.70
CA GLU A 124 13.80 5.41 1.90
C GLU A 124 14.62 4.92 0.70
N TRP A 125 15.35 5.83 0.04
CA TRP A 125 16.27 5.43 -1.02
C TRP A 125 17.42 4.57 -0.47
N THR A 126 18.14 5.07 0.53
CA THR A 126 19.33 4.42 1.09
C THR A 126 19.00 3.02 1.61
N LYS A 127 17.94 2.90 2.40
CA LYS A 127 17.58 1.64 3.05
C LYS A 127 16.85 0.69 2.11
N HIS A 128 15.94 1.17 1.27
CA HIS A 128 15.03 0.32 0.50
C HIS A 128 15.22 0.44 -1.01
N GLY A 129 15.29 1.68 -1.53
CA GLY A 129 15.42 1.96 -2.96
C GLY A 129 16.68 1.37 -3.60
N THR A 130 17.83 1.40 -2.90
CA THR A 130 19.10 0.80 -3.38
C THR A 130 19.04 -0.70 -3.59
N CYS A 131 18.08 -1.40 -2.95
CA CYS A 131 17.84 -2.83 -3.17
C CYS A 131 16.95 -3.12 -4.36
N THR A 132 16.42 -2.08 -5.02
CA THR A 132 15.73 -2.23 -6.30
C THR A 132 16.73 -2.14 -7.44
N LYS A 133 16.36 -2.67 -8.61
CA LYS A 133 17.11 -2.45 -9.86
C LYS A 133 16.69 -1.15 -10.56
N MET A 134 15.92 -0.29 -9.88
CA MET A 134 15.39 0.94 -10.44
C MET A 134 16.35 2.10 -10.22
N SER A 135 16.25 3.11 -11.08
CA SER A 135 16.77 4.43 -10.75
C SER A 135 15.97 5.05 -9.60
N ALA A 136 16.50 6.07 -8.93
CA ALA A 136 15.73 6.82 -7.93
C ALA A 136 14.49 7.48 -8.56
N GLU A 137 14.63 8.01 -9.77
CA GLU A 137 13.53 8.57 -10.57
C GLU A 137 12.39 7.55 -10.77
N ASP A 138 12.75 6.29 -11.05
CA ASP A 138 11.77 5.23 -11.22
C ASP A 138 11.17 4.78 -9.89
N TYR A 139 11.99 4.58 -8.88
CA TYR A 139 11.56 4.15 -7.56
C TYR A 139 10.54 5.12 -6.94
N PHE A 140 10.85 6.41 -6.91
CA PHE A 140 9.92 7.41 -6.35
C PHE A 140 8.73 7.65 -7.26
N GLY A 141 8.90 7.64 -8.59
CA GLY A 141 7.78 7.75 -9.52
C GLY A 141 6.77 6.61 -9.37
N VAL A 142 7.24 5.36 -9.19
CA VAL A 142 6.36 4.22 -8.88
C VAL A 142 5.66 4.42 -7.55
N GLY A 143 6.40 4.79 -6.48
CA GLY A 143 5.82 5.02 -5.16
C GLY A 143 4.70 6.08 -5.18
N VAL A 144 4.93 7.20 -5.87
CA VAL A 144 3.95 8.28 -6.04
C VAL A 144 2.73 7.81 -6.85
N HIS A 145 2.94 7.10 -7.95
CA HIS A 145 1.85 6.55 -8.77
C HIS A 145 0.96 5.60 -7.96
N LEU A 146 1.56 4.66 -7.23
CA LEU A 146 0.82 3.69 -6.43
C LEU A 146 0.07 4.35 -5.27
N LEU A 147 0.67 5.33 -4.59
CA LEU A 147 -0.04 6.13 -3.59
C LEU A 147 -1.22 6.89 -4.23
N GLY A 148 -1.04 7.42 -5.44
CA GLY A 148 -2.12 8.04 -6.22
C GLY A 148 -3.31 7.10 -6.42
N GLY A 149 -3.03 5.84 -6.78
CA GLY A 149 -4.06 4.79 -6.88
C GLY A 149 -4.79 4.53 -5.56
N LEU A 150 -4.09 4.55 -4.42
CA LEU A 150 -4.72 4.44 -3.09
C LEU A 150 -5.59 5.66 -2.78
N ASN A 151 -5.10 6.87 -3.05
CA ASN A 151 -5.82 8.11 -2.77
C ASN A 151 -7.02 8.34 -3.72
N ALA A 152 -7.02 7.73 -4.90
CA ALA A 152 -8.17 7.71 -5.81
C ALA A 152 -9.25 6.66 -5.47
N SER A 153 -9.06 5.88 -4.40
CA SER A 153 -9.92 4.73 -4.07
C SER A 153 -10.96 5.00 -2.98
N ALA A 154 -11.88 4.04 -2.79
CA ALA A 154 -12.84 4.06 -1.68
C ALA A 154 -12.16 4.01 -0.30
N VAL A 155 -10.88 3.60 -0.22
CA VAL A 155 -10.12 3.58 1.04
C VAL A 155 -9.86 5.00 1.54
N ARG A 156 -9.39 5.91 0.67
CA ARG A 156 -9.19 7.32 1.05
C ARG A 156 -10.52 8.01 1.33
N GLU A 157 -11.56 7.72 0.56
CA GLU A 157 -12.92 8.22 0.83
C GLU A 157 -13.42 7.83 2.23
N LEU A 158 -13.23 6.56 2.62
CA LEU A 158 -13.57 6.08 3.95
C LEU A 158 -12.83 6.86 5.05
N PHE A 159 -11.52 7.07 4.88
CA PHE A 159 -10.73 7.82 5.86
C PHE A 159 -11.17 9.29 5.95
N ALA A 160 -11.27 9.97 4.81
CA ALA A 160 -11.69 11.37 4.76
C ALA A 160 -13.09 11.60 5.36
N ALA A 161 -14.05 10.70 5.11
CA ALA A 161 -15.40 10.78 5.67
C ALA A 161 -15.48 10.50 7.19
N ASN A 162 -14.43 9.89 7.76
CA ASN A 162 -14.39 9.47 9.16
C ASN A 162 -13.30 10.17 9.98
N ILE A 163 -12.77 11.31 9.51
CA ILE A 163 -11.88 12.15 10.31
C ILE A 163 -12.54 12.46 11.67
N GLY A 164 -11.79 12.24 12.74
CA GLY A 164 -12.22 12.35 14.14
C GLY A 164 -13.01 11.14 14.68
N LYS A 165 -13.24 10.09 13.87
CA LYS A 165 -14.08 8.93 14.23
C LYS A 165 -13.31 7.62 14.17
N PRO A 166 -13.71 6.60 14.96
CA PRO A 166 -13.15 5.26 14.85
C PRO A 166 -13.57 4.59 13.54
N VAL A 167 -12.63 3.86 12.92
CA VAL A 167 -12.86 2.98 11.77
C VAL A 167 -12.34 1.59 12.11
N LYS A 168 -13.15 0.58 11.81
CA LYS A 168 -12.83 -0.83 12.04
C LYS A 168 -12.10 -1.46 10.86
N ALA A 169 -11.33 -2.50 11.13
CA ALA A 169 -10.61 -3.28 10.13
C ALA A 169 -11.52 -3.78 9.00
N GLU A 170 -12.74 -4.24 9.32
CA GLU A 170 -13.69 -4.77 8.34
C GLU A 170 -14.10 -3.72 7.31
N ALA A 171 -14.32 -2.48 7.74
CA ALA A 171 -14.67 -1.38 6.85
C ALA A 171 -13.52 -1.05 5.89
N ILE A 172 -12.28 -1.08 6.38
CA ILE A 172 -11.09 -0.84 5.56
C ILE A 172 -10.91 -1.98 4.56
N LYS A 173 -11.02 -3.24 4.99
CA LYS A 173 -10.95 -4.41 4.10
C LYS A 173 -12.01 -4.33 2.99
N ALA A 174 -13.25 -4.01 3.35
CA ALA A 174 -14.33 -3.84 2.38
C ALA A 174 -14.05 -2.69 1.39
N ALA A 175 -13.44 -1.60 1.83
CA ALA A 175 -13.05 -0.50 0.95
C ALA A 175 -11.92 -0.90 -0.04
N PHE A 176 -10.98 -1.73 0.41
CA PHE A 176 -9.98 -2.34 -0.48
C PHE A 176 -10.64 -3.27 -1.51
N ASP A 177 -11.51 -4.17 -1.06
CA ASP A 177 -12.19 -5.12 -1.94
C ASP A 177 -13.04 -4.40 -3.00
N LYS A 178 -13.74 -3.33 -2.60
CA LYS A 178 -14.51 -2.47 -3.50
C LYS A 178 -13.63 -1.83 -4.59
N SER A 179 -12.41 -1.42 -4.25
CA SER A 179 -11.56 -0.62 -5.14
C SER A 179 -10.59 -1.45 -5.98
N PHE A 180 -10.15 -2.60 -5.46
CA PHE A 180 -9.03 -3.37 -5.99
C PHE A 180 -9.40 -4.85 -6.22
N GLY A 181 -10.68 -5.17 -6.13
CA GLY A 181 -11.24 -6.50 -6.38
C GLY A 181 -11.30 -7.37 -5.12
N PRO A 182 -12.12 -8.44 -5.15
CA PRO A 182 -12.33 -9.31 -3.99
C PRO A 182 -11.04 -9.85 -3.38
N GLY A 183 -10.94 -9.84 -2.04
CA GLY A 183 -9.79 -10.34 -1.28
C GLY A 183 -8.59 -9.40 -1.25
N ALA A 184 -8.67 -8.21 -1.84
CA ALA A 184 -7.63 -7.18 -1.72
C ALA A 184 -7.39 -6.79 -0.26
N GLY A 185 -8.44 -6.72 0.55
CA GLY A 185 -8.37 -6.42 1.98
C GLY A 185 -7.54 -7.41 2.81
N ASP A 186 -7.38 -8.65 2.33
CA ASP A 186 -6.57 -9.68 3.00
C ASP A 186 -5.06 -9.51 2.78
N ARG A 187 -4.65 -8.55 1.95
CA ARG A 187 -3.24 -8.25 1.64
C ARG A 187 -2.77 -6.96 2.29
N VAL A 188 -3.56 -6.43 3.22
CA VAL A 188 -3.32 -5.14 3.88
C VAL A 188 -3.15 -5.36 5.38
N LYS A 189 -2.28 -4.57 5.98
CA LYS A 189 -2.12 -4.46 7.42
C LYS A 189 -2.28 -3.01 7.86
N MET A 190 -3.08 -2.80 8.90
CA MET A 190 -3.27 -1.52 9.56
C MET A 190 -2.34 -1.37 10.76
N SER A 191 -1.73 -0.20 10.86
CA SER A 191 -0.88 0.19 11.99
C SER A 191 -1.58 1.25 12.84
N CYS A 192 -1.69 0.99 14.14
CA CYS A 192 -2.24 1.94 15.10
C CYS A 192 -1.15 2.45 16.05
N ARG A 193 -1.28 3.71 16.48
CA ARG A 193 -0.46 4.33 17.53
C ARG A 193 -1.36 4.89 18.62
N ARG A 194 -0.79 5.12 19.81
CA ARG A 194 -1.51 5.79 20.90
C ARG A 194 -0.99 7.19 21.12
N ALA A 195 -1.91 8.13 21.31
CA ALA A 195 -1.67 9.43 21.93
C ALA A 195 -2.58 9.54 23.15
N GLY A 196 -1.98 9.47 24.35
CA GLY A 196 -2.72 9.25 25.59
C GLY A 196 -3.58 7.98 25.50
N ASN A 197 -4.89 8.14 25.72
CA ASN A 197 -5.86 7.04 25.69
C ASN A 197 -6.46 6.77 24.30
N VAL A 198 -6.17 7.62 23.31
CA VAL A 198 -6.73 7.48 21.96
C VAL A 198 -5.82 6.58 21.12
N LYS A 199 -6.40 5.51 20.57
CA LYS A 199 -5.75 4.64 19.58
C LYS A 199 -6.11 5.16 18.19
N MET A 200 -5.12 5.67 17.46
CA MET A 200 -5.29 6.28 16.14
C MET A 200 -4.69 5.40 15.06
N ILE A 201 -5.28 5.42 13.87
CA ILE A 201 -4.74 4.75 12.70
C ILE A 201 -3.58 5.60 12.17
N SER A 202 -2.36 5.07 12.25
CA SER A 202 -1.14 5.75 11.82
C SER A 202 -0.74 5.47 10.37
N GLY A 203 -1.30 4.42 9.77
CA GLY A 203 -1.02 4.06 8.39
C GLY A 203 -1.42 2.64 8.02
N LEU A 204 -1.20 2.33 6.75
CA LEU A 204 -1.46 1.05 6.11
C LEU A 204 -0.19 0.55 5.42
N THR A 205 0.05 -0.75 5.49
CA THR A 205 1.04 -1.43 4.66
C THR A 205 0.32 -2.40 3.74
N ILE A 206 0.54 -2.26 2.44
CA ILE A 206 -0.15 -2.99 1.38
C ILE A 206 0.86 -3.93 0.72
N GLY A 207 0.59 -5.24 0.74
CA GLY A 207 1.40 -6.23 0.05
C GLY A 207 1.25 -6.12 -1.46
N LEU A 208 2.37 -6.17 -2.18
CA LEU A 208 2.43 -6.10 -3.64
C LEU A 208 3.25 -7.25 -4.23
N SER A 209 2.91 -7.62 -5.46
CA SER A 209 3.64 -8.60 -6.27
C SER A 209 5.02 -8.11 -6.69
N GLU A 210 5.81 -8.98 -7.33
CA GLU A 210 7.16 -8.65 -7.82
C GLU A 210 7.19 -7.53 -8.85
N ALA A 211 6.10 -7.36 -9.61
CA ALA A 211 6.01 -6.36 -10.67
C ALA A 211 6.16 -4.92 -10.16
N ALA A 212 5.88 -4.67 -8.88
CA ALA A 212 6.10 -3.38 -8.24
C ALA A 212 7.58 -2.95 -8.20
N GLY A 213 8.52 -3.89 -8.36
CA GLY A 213 9.97 -3.65 -8.37
C GLY A 213 10.57 -3.22 -9.70
N SER A 214 9.74 -2.72 -10.63
CA SER A 214 10.14 -2.38 -11.99
C SER A 214 9.61 -1.02 -12.41
N ALA A 215 10.32 -0.33 -13.30
CA ALA A 215 9.90 0.98 -13.81
C ALA A 215 8.52 0.94 -14.52
N SER A 216 8.16 -0.20 -15.11
CA SER A 216 6.83 -0.41 -15.71
C SER A 216 5.67 -0.32 -14.71
N ALA A 217 5.94 -0.41 -13.40
CA ALA A 217 4.91 -0.20 -12.40
C ALA A 217 4.36 1.23 -12.36
N LYS A 218 5.02 2.20 -13.02
CA LYS A 218 4.51 3.58 -13.19
C LYS A 218 3.18 3.66 -13.95
N SER A 219 2.82 2.61 -14.69
CA SER A 219 1.54 2.52 -15.41
C SER A 219 0.68 1.35 -14.95
N ALA A 220 1.12 0.59 -13.94
CA ALA A 220 0.38 -0.56 -13.44
C ALA A 220 -0.81 -0.12 -12.59
N GLY A 221 -1.90 -0.89 -12.64
CA GLY A 221 -3.00 -0.74 -11.68
C GLY A 221 -2.55 -1.22 -10.30
N LEU A 222 -2.78 -0.42 -9.25
CA LEU A 222 -2.50 -0.83 -7.87
C LEU A 222 -3.22 -2.15 -7.52
N GLY A 223 -4.44 -2.36 -8.03
CA GLY A 223 -5.20 -3.59 -7.83
C GLY A 223 -4.51 -4.84 -8.35
N ASP A 224 -3.92 -4.80 -9.55
CA ASP A 224 -3.22 -5.95 -10.14
C ASP A 224 -2.01 -6.36 -9.30
N LEU A 225 -1.28 -5.37 -8.77
CA LEU A 225 -0.13 -5.59 -7.89
C LEU A 225 -0.55 -6.18 -6.55
N ILE A 226 -1.66 -5.69 -5.97
CA ILE A 226 -2.25 -6.25 -4.74
C ILE A 226 -2.66 -7.70 -4.99
N GLN A 227 -3.40 -7.99 -6.05
CA GLN A 227 -3.93 -9.33 -6.29
C GLN A 227 -2.82 -10.40 -6.44
N GLY A 228 -1.66 -10.03 -7.00
CA GLY A 228 -0.49 -10.90 -7.06
C GLY A 228 0.30 -11.07 -5.75
N ALA A 229 -0.05 -10.35 -4.69
CA ALA A 229 0.56 -10.46 -3.36
C ALA A 229 -0.07 -11.57 -2.51
N GLY A 230 0.64 -11.96 -1.46
CA GLY A 230 0.17 -12.95 -0.49
C GLY A 230 -0.67 -12.32 0.62
N LYS A 231 -1.53 -13.12 1.24
CA LYS A 231 -2.36 -12.69 2.38
C LYS A 231 -1.50 -12.37 3.60
N THR A 232 -2.01 -11.51 4.47
CA THR A 232 -1.37 -11.11 5.73
C THR A 232 -2.41 -10.96 6.84
N SER A 233 -1.97 -11.01 8.09
CA SER A 233 -2.80 -10.55 9.20
C SER A 233 -2.93 -9.03 9.17
N PHE A 234 -4.12 -8.54 9.54
CA PHE A 234 -4.45 -7.12 9.43
C PHE A 234 -3.83 -6.25 10.55
N GLY A 235 -3.48 -6.84 11.69
CA GLY A 235 -2.77 -6.15 12.78
C GLY A 235 -3.70 -5.48 13.79
N CYS A 236 -4.16 -4.26 13.53
CA CYS A 236 -5.03 -3.49 14.44
C CYS A 236 -6.51 -3.64 14.04
N ASP A 237 -7.41 -3.85 15.00
CA ASP A 237 -8.83 -4.12 14.70
C ASP A 237 -9.69 -2.86 14.54
N GLU A 238 -9.27 -1.74 15.14
CA GLU A 238 -10.00 -0.46 15.11
C GLU A 238 -9.07 0.68 15.52
N GLY A 239 -9.25 1.88 14.95
CA GLY A 239 -8.60 3.09 15.44
C GLY A 239 -9.29 4.36 14.94
N VAL A 240 -9.01 5.49 15.58
CA VAL A 240 -9.48 6.82 15.16
C VAL A 240 -8.71 7.28 13.92
N VAL A 241 -9.42 7.76 12.90
CA VAL A 241 -8.81 8.52 11.81
C VAL A 241 -8.59 9.94 12.30
N ASP A 242 -7.34 10.28 12.61
CA ASP A 242 -7.02 11.54 13.28
C ASP A 242 -7.17 12.77 12.36
N ALA A 243 -7.49 13.93 12.93
CA ALA A 243 -7.59 15.19 12.20
C ALA A 243 -6.24 15.92 12.19
N ALA A 244 -5.96 16.70 11.14
CA ALA A 244 -4.78 17.57 11.14
C ALA A 244 -4.89 18.66 12.21
N GLY A 245 -3.76 19.00 12.82
CA GLY A 245 -3.73 19.84 14.01
C GLY A 245 -3.77 18.97 15.27
N PHE A 246 -2.76 19.11 16.12
CA PHE A 246 -2.56 18.37 17.35
C PHE A 246 -2.63 19.28 18.57
#